data_AF-A0A7C4JJB5-F1
#
_entry.id   AF-A0A7C4JJB5-F1
#
_cell.length_a   1.000
_cell.length_b   1.000
_cell.length_c   1.000
_cell.angle_alpha   90.00
_cell.angle_beta   90.00
_cell.angle_gamma   90.00
#
_symmetry.space_group_name_H-M   'P 1'
#
loop_
_entity.id
_entity.type
_entity.pdbx_description
1 polymer ?
#
loop_
_entity_poly.entity_id
_entity_poly.type
_entity_poly.pdbx_seq_one_letter_code
_entity_poly.pdbx_strand_id
1 'polypeptide(L)'
;MTFLIVAFYLTILTFYLGVLIYALPIPIAGLKRWGPRLINDAFFTAVIASCIELILNFADYLGQILGSNWDTFFSTIKGLLMFRSTTIVIVSSISSTISKVIPGISRVVSAGLNILTTSLYFLILMYFLGLLIYFGVVTLSSFGIALMAIPFRIARNAGSFLLSFAIVFYIGLPLYPQFSIILSSPLPRSSLDLALVYGNVRNFLGRSIADGYIGIKVGDEYVGPAKLEPRGRAVVLIPKKYMEEYATVYFDVAGHRFYTNISNVILSSICLKRFHEHICEVDVEVKGLLHYSSGLAIHIHPPPVKVEDINMNSSHILITLQTDVETMLYISAVNGYSITRVYLDSTSLGNPDKYKAYEWTWYNVQGATYTIPIPSGYHIMCIEYFLKSSENLEPSTEDLYPGKILQQDIPMNQFVDYLAATVYLEITSSIIFISLLLSITYGLSRLLGGTRRLRLIP
;
A
#
# COMPACT_ATOMS: atom_id res chain seq x y z
N MET A 1 -30.86 -27.61 17.86
CA MET A 1 -31.87 -28.39 18.60
C MET A 1 -31.98 -29.84 18.15
N THR A 2 -31.99 -30.16 16.85
CA THR A 2 -32.04 -31.54 16.34
C THR A 2 -30.96 -32.46 16.92
N PHE A 3 -29.71 -32.00 17.02
CA PHE A 3 -28.63 -32.81 17.62
C PHE A 3 -28.76 -33.04 19.12
N LEU A 4 -29.45 -32.15 19.85
CA LEU A 4 -29.69 -32.32 21.30
C LEU A 4 -30.68 -33.46 21.55
N ILE A 5 -31.70 -33.58 20.69
CA ILE A 5 -32.66 -34.70 20.71
C ILE A 5 -31.94 -36.02 20.45
N VAL A 6 -31.05 -36.04 19.45
CA VAL A 6 -30.21 -37.22 19.16
C VAL A 6 -29.31 -37.55 20.36
N ALA A 7 -28.69 -36.55 20.98
CA ALA A 7 -27.89 -36.73 22.18
C ALA A 7 -28.69 -37.35 23.33
N PHE A 8 -29.95 -36.95 23.52
CA PHE A 8 -30.82 -37.50 24.56
C PHE A 8 -31.15 -38.98 24.32
N TYR A 9 -31.53 -39.35 23.08
CA TYR A 9 -31.76 -40.76 22.74
C TYR A 9 -30.51 -41.63 22.88
N LEU A 10 -29.35 -41.12 22.44
CA LEU A 10 -28.07 -41.82 22.61
C LEU A 10 -27.68 -41.97 24.09
N THR A 11 -28.01 -40.98 24.91
CA THR A 11 -27.76 -41.02 26.35
C THR A 11 -28.62 -42.09 27.03
N ILE A 12 -29.92 -42.15 26.69
CA ILE A 12 -30.83 -43.20 27.17
C ILE A 12 -30.36 -44.59 26.75
N LEU A 13 -29.96 -44.75 25.48
CA LEU A 13 -29.41 -46.01 24.97
C LEU A 13 -28.15 -46.43 25.76
N THR A 14 -27.24 -45.48 26.01
CA THR A 14 -26.02 -45.72 26.79
C THR A 14 -26.33 -46.16 28.22
N PHE A 15 -27.34 -45.55 28.84
CA PHE A 15 -27.82 -45.93 30.17
C PHE A 15 -28.36 -47.36 30.19
N TYR A 16 -29.27 -47.71 29.29
CA TYR A 16 -29.85 -49.06 29.22
C TYR A 16 -28.82 -50.13 28.90
N LEU A 17 -27.87 -49.85 27.98
CA LEU A 17 -26.74 -50.75 27.73
C LEU A 17 -25.88 -50.95 28.99
N GLY A 18 -25.64 -49.89 29.75
CA GLY A 18 -24.93 -49.96 31.02
C GLY A 18 -25.63 -50.83 32.07
N VAL A 19 -26.95 -50.65 32.24
CA VAL A 19 -27.78 -51.46 33.15
C VAL A 19 -27.81 -52.92 32.71
N LEU A 20 -28.01 -53.20 31.42
CA LEU A 20 -28.00 -54.55 30.85
C LEU A 20 -26.67 -55.26 31.12
N ILE A 21 -25.55 -54.58 30.84
CA ILE A 21 -24.20 -55.12 31.09
C ILE A 21 -23.97 -55.40 32.57
N TYR A 22 -24.49 -54.54 33.44
CA TYR A 22 -24.35 -54.70 34.89
C TYR A 22 -25.19 -55.87 35.43
N ALA A 23 -26.39 -56.07 34.90
CA ALA A 23 -27.35 -57.10 35.30
C ALA A 23 -27.05 -58.50 34.73
N LEU A 24 -26.18 -58.62 33.70
CA LEU A 24 -25.80 -59.90 33.11
C LEU A 24 -25.22 -60.86 34.17
N PRO A 25 -25.67 -62.13 34.22
CA PRO A 25 -25.17 -63.14 35.15
C PRO A 25 -23.79 -63.71 34.73
N ILE A 26 -23.07 -63.03 33.84
CA ILE A 26 -21.80 -63.50 33.26
C ILE A 26 -20.63 -62.91 34.08
N PRO A 27 -19.74 -63.74 34.67
CA PRO A 27 -18.66 -63.27 35.54
C PRO A 27 -17.41 -62.78 34.78
N ILE A 28 -17.57 -62.08 33.64
CA ILE A 28 -16.44 -61.49 32.92
C ILE A 28 -16.13 -60.11 33.51
N ALA A 29 -15.09 -60.03 34.36
CA ALA A 29 -14.69 -58.81 35.05
C ALA A 29 -14.41 -57.62 34.09
N GLY A 30 -13.91 -57.89 32.89
CA GLY A 30 -13.67 -56.88 31.87
C GLY A 30 -14.96 -56.21 31.38
N LEU A 31 -15.98 -57.00 31.06
CA LEU A 31 -17.28 -56.54 30.58
C LEU A 31 -18.08 -55.86 31.70
N LYS A 32 -18.08 -56.44 32.91
CA LYS A 32 -18.84 -55.92 34.05
C LYS A 32 -18.34 -54.56 34.54
N ARG A 33 -17.06 -54.23 34.31
CA ARG A 33 -16.51 -52.89 34.56
C ARG A 33 -17.08 -51.80 33.64
N TRP A 34 -17.63 -52.16 32.48
CA TRP A 34 -18.24 -51.19 31.56
C TRP A 34 -19.64 -50.77 32.00
N GLY A 35 -20.41 -51.64 32.68
CA GLY A 35 -21.77 -51.32 33.13
C GLY A 35 -21.84 -50.03 33.96
N PRO A 36 -21.16 -49.94 35.11
CA PRO A 36 -21.15 -48.73 35.95
C PRO A 36 -20.55 -47.51 35.24
N ARG A 37 -19.59 -47.72 34.32
CA ARG A 37 -18.98 -46.63 33.54
C ARG A 37 -19.98 -46.02 32.56
N LEU A 38 -20.70 -46.84 31.80
CA LEU A 38 -21.72 -46.38 30.84
C LEU A 38 -22.88 -45.68 31.55
N ILE A 39 -23.29 -46.18 32.71
CA ILE A 39 -24.33 -45.52 33.54
C ILE A 39 -23.87 -44.12 33.97
N ASN A 40 -22.67 -44.00 34.54
CA ASN A 40 -22.13 -42.69 34.96
C ASN A 40 -21.97 -41.73 33.76
N ASP A 41 -21.54 -42.25 32.61
CA ASP A 41 -21.37 -41.46 31.40
C ASP A 41 -22.70 -40.93 30.86
N ALA A 42 -23.74 -41.76 30.89
CA ALA A 42 -25.07 -41.34 30.49
C ALA A 42 -25.61 -40.23 31.41
N PHE A 43 -25.47 -40.37 32.73
CA PHE A 43 -25.86 -39.31 33.66
C PHE A 43 -25.10 -38.00 33.41
N PHE A 44 -23.77 -38.08 33.22
CA PHE A 44 -22.95 -36.91 32.94
C PHE A 44 -23.40 -36.17 31.67
N THR A 45 -23.60 -36.90 30.56
CA THR A 45 -24.02 -36.29 29.30
C THR A 45 -25.45 -35.77 29.35
N ALA A 46 -26.37 -36.45 30.08
CA ALA A 46 -27.72 -35.96 30.32
C ALA A 46 -27.75 -34.63 31.06
N VAL A 47 -26.91 -34.49 32.11
CA VAL A 47 -26.79 -33.25 32.88
C VAL A 47 -26.26 -32.13 32.00
N ILE A 48 -25.18 -32.37 31.24
CA ILE A 48 -24.63 -31.34 30.32
C ILE A 48 -25.66 -30.95 29.25
N ALA A 49 -26.37 -31.92 28.66
CA ALA A 49 -27.40 -31.65 27.66
C ALA A 49 -28.53 -30.78 28.22
N SER A 50 -28.92 -31.02 29.47
CA SER A 50 -29.97 -30.26 30.15
C SER A 50 -29.52 -28.86 30.58
N CYS A 51 -28.23 -28.68 30.85
CA CYS A 51 -27.64 -27.41 31.29
C CYS A 51 -27.05 -26.57 30.15
N ILE A 52 -27.19 -26.96 28.87
CA ILE A 52 -26.45 -26.30 27.79
C ILE A 52 -26.81 -24.82 27.62
N GLU A 53 -28.09 -24.45 27.75
CA GLU A 53 -28.51 -23.05 27.68
C GLU A 53 -27.91 -22.22 28.83
N LEU A 54 -27.89 -22.78 30.04
CA LEU A 54 -27.24 -22.16 31.19
C LEU A 54 -25.74 -21.96 30.95
N ILE A 55 -25.06 -22.95 30.37
CA ILE A 55 -23.63 -22.88 30.04
C ILE A 55 -23.37 -21.77 29.02
N LEU A 56 -24.19 -21.66 27.97
CA LEU A 56 -24.04 -20.63 26.94
C LEU A 56 -24.34 -19.23 27.48
N ASN A 57 -25.40 -19.07 28.29
CA ASN A 57 -25.71 -17.80 28.95
C ASN A 57 -24.60 -17.37 29.91
N PHE A 58 -24.01 -18.32 30.64
CA PHE A 58 -22.87 -18.05 31.51
C PHE A 58 -21.62 -17.67 30.69
N ALA A 59 -21.41 -18.30 29.53
CA ALA A 59 -20.33 -17.94 28.61
C ALA A 59 -20.52 -16.51 28.07
N ASP A 60 -21.73 -16.13 27.66
CA ASP A 60 -22.07 -14.76 27.27
C ASP A 60 -21.78 -13.75 28.38
N TYR A 61 -22.23 -14.05 29.61
CA TYR A 61 -22.00 -13.20 30.77
C TYR A 61 -20.50 -13.01 31.07
N LEU A 62 -19.72 -14.10 31.05
CA LEU A 62 -18.26 -14.02 31.19
C LEU A 62 -17.63 -13.20 30.07
N GLY A 63 -18.08 -13.37 28.83
CA GLY A 63 -17.64 -12.56 27.70
C GLY A 63 -17.86 -11.08 27.96
N GLN A 64 -19.04 -10.68 28.40
CA GLN A 64 -19.37 -9.28 28.67
C GLN A 64 -18.49 -8.68 29.77
N ILE A 65 -18.22 -9.41 30.87
CA ILE A 65 -17.31 -8.95 31.93
C ILE A 65 -15.88 -8.73 31.40
N LEU A 66 -15.42 -9.60 30.49
CA LEU A 66 -14.11 -9.46 29.86
C LEU A 66 -14.06 -8.35 28.79
N GLY A 67 -15.17 -7.67 28.52
CA GLY A 67 -15.29 -6.64 27.49
C GLY A 67 -15.45 -7.19 26.07
N SER A 68 -15.88 -8.44 25.93
CA SER A 68 -16.14 -9.11 24.65
C SER A 68 -17.33 -8.48 23.93
N ASN A 69 -17.13 -8.06 22.69
CA ASN A 69 -18.20 -7.54 21.84
C ASN A 69 -18.03 -8.04 20.39
N TRP A 70 -18.99 -8.84 19.93
CA TRP A 70 -19.02 -9.41 18.57
C TRP A 70 -19.11 -8.35 17.47
N ASP A 71 -19.86 -7.27 17.69
CA ASP A 71 -19.98 -6.19 16.72
C ASP A 71 -18.65 -5.47 16.53
N THR A 72 -17.96 -5.17 17.64
CA THR A 72 -16.61 -4.59 17.63
C THR A 72 -15.60 -5.51 16.94
N PHE A 73 -15.70 -6.82 17.17
CA PHE A 73 -14.85 -7.80 16.50
C PHE A 73 -15.08 -7.78 14.98
N PHE A 74 -16.33 -7.90 14.52
CA PHE A 74 -16.62 -7.94 13.09
C PHE A 74 -16.32 -6.61 12.40
N SER A 75 -16.58 -5.46 13.05
CA SER A 75 -16.24 -4.15 12.48
C SER A 75 -14.72 -3.97 12.34
N THR A 76 -13.96 -4.37 13.36
CA THR A 76 -12.49 -4.26 13.37
C THR A 76 -11.88 -5.14 12.28
N ILE A 77 -12.28 -6.41 12.20
CA ILE A 77 -11.76 -7.33 11.19
C ILE A 77 -12.15 -6.88 9.77
N LYS A 78 -13.40 -6.44 9.55
CA LYS A 78 -13.82 -5.88 8.25
C LYS A 78 -13.02 -4.63 7.87
N GLY A 79 -12.75 -3.73 8.83
CA GLY A 79 -11.92 -2.55 8.63
C GLY A 79 -10.50 -2.91 8.20
N LEU A 80 -9.88 -3.87 8.90
CA LEU A 80 -8.54 -4.37 8.55
C LEU A 80 -8.53 -5.05 7.17
N LEU A 81 -9.54 -5.85 6.84
CA LEU A 81 -9.68 -6.48 5.51
C LEU A 81 -9.79 -5.43 4.40
N MET A 82 -10.63 -4.41 4.58
CA MET A 82 -10.80 -3.32 3.62
C MET A 82 -9.49 -2.56 3.44
N PHE A 83 -8.85 -2.17 4.54
CA PHE A 83 -7.56 -1.48 4.50
C PHE A 83 -6.48 -2.30 3.77
N ARG A 84 -6.35 -3.59 4.08
CA ARG A 84 -5.37 -4.48 3.44
C ARG A 84 -5.64 -4.69 1.96
N SER A 85 -6.90 -4.93 1.57
CA SER A 85 -7.28 -5.09 0.17
C SER A 85 -6.98 -3.84 -0.65
N THR A 86 -7.30 -2.64 -0.13
CA THR A 86 -7.00 -1.37 -0.80
C THR A 86 -5.51 -1.13 -0.92
N THR A 87 -4.72 -1.44 0.12
CA THR A 87 -3.26 -1.30 0.08
C THR A 87 -2.66 -2.21 -0.98
N ILE A 88 -3.12 -3.47 -1.09
CA ILE A 88 -2.65 -4.40 -2.13
C ILE A 88 -2.99 -3.86 -3.53
N VAL A 89 -4.20 -3.35 -3.75
CA VAL A 89 -4.60 -2.76 -5.04
C VAL A 89 -3.75 -1.54 -5.39
N ILE A 90 -3.50 -0.65 -4.43
CA ILE A 90 -2.66 0.54 -4.63
C ILE A 90 -1.22 0.14 -4.95
N VAL A 91 -0.61 -0.73 -4.12
CA VAL A 91 0.79 -1.16 -4.30
C VAL A 91 0.97 -1.95 -5.58
N SER A 92 0.01 -2.81 -5.97
CA SER A 92 0.07 -3.55 -7.24
C SER A 92 -0.09 -2.63 -8.46
N SER A 93 -0.96 -1.63 -8.39
CA SER A 93 -1.13 -0.62 -9.45
C SER A 93 0.16 0.19 -9.64
N ILE A 94 0.76 0.64 -8.54
CA ILE A 94 2.06 1.35 -8.54
C ILE A 94 3.16 0.42 -9.07
N SER A 95 3.22 -0.83 -8.61
CA SER A 95 4.20 -1.83 -9.07
C SER A 95 4.18 -2.02 -10.58
N SER A 96 3.00 -2.12 -11.18
CA SER A 96 2.84 -2.30 -12.64
C SER A 96 3.35 -1.12 -13.47
N THR A 97 3.40 0.07 -12.85
CA THR A 97 3.85 1.31 -13.46
C THR A 97 5.36 1.49 -13.26
N ILE A 98 5.86 1.27 -12.04
CA ILE A 98 7.28 1.44 -11.69
C ILE A 98 8.15 0.32 -12.28
N SER A 99 7.64 -0.92 -12.38
CA SER A 99 8.39 -2.05 -12.95
C SER A 99 8.79 -1.86 -14.42
N LYS A 100 8.13 -0.95 -15.14
CA LYS A 100 8.50 -0.54 -16.50
C LYS A 100 9.67 0.45 -16.54
N VAL A 101 9.93 1.14 -15.42
CA VAL A 101 10.90 2.23 -15.30
C VAL A 101 12.17 1.77 -14.58
N ILE A 102 12.05 0.88 -13.58
CA ILE A 102 13.19 0.43 -12.76
C ILE A 102 13.30 -1.10 -12.80
N PRO A 103 14.29 -1.65 -13.53
CA PRO A 103 14.58 -3.08 -13.52
C PRO A 103 14.94 -3.55 -12.11
N GLY A 104 14.28 -4.61 -11.61
CA GLY A 104 14.59 -5.24 -10.32
C GLY A 104 13.70 -4.83 -9.14
N ILE A 105 13.05 -3.66 -9.17
CA ILE A 105 12.13 -3.23 -8.10
C ILE A 105 10.89 -4.12 -8.02
N SER A 106 10.52 -4.75 -9.14
CA SER A 106 9.43 -5.72 -9.21
C SER A 106 9.62 -6.88 -8.23
N ARG A 107 10.86 -7.32 -7.97
CA ARG A 107 11.15 -8.39 -7.01
C ARG A 107 10.86 -7.94 -5.57
N VAL A 108 11.33 -6.76 -5.18
CA VAL A 108 11.10 -6.20 -3.83
C VAL A 108 9.62 -5.93 -3.60
N VAL A 109 8.95 -5.31 -4.58
CA VAL A 109 7.52 -5.02 -4.48
C VAL A 109 6.70 -6.31 -4.48
N SER A 110 7.07 -7.32 -5.28
CA SER A 110 6.40 -8.63 -5.26
C SER A 110 6.55 -9.35 -3.92
N ALA A 111 7.72 -9.25 -3.26
CA ALA A 111 7.93 -9.81 -1.93
C ALA A 111 7.03 -9.12 -0.88
N GLY A 112 6.95 -7.78 -0.90
CA GLY A 112 6.05 -7.01 -0.04
C GLY A 112 4.57 -7.32 -0.30
N LEU A 113 4.17 -7.46 -1.56
CA LEU A 113 2.82 -7.87 -1.95
C LEU A 113 2.48 -9.28 -1.46
N ASN A 114 3.41 -10.22 -1.53
CA ASN A 114 3.19 -11.58 -1.01
C ASN A 114 2.97 -11.59 0.51
N ILE A 115 3.72 -10.77 1.25
CA ILE A 115 3.56 -10.61 2.70
C ILE A 115 2.17 -10.03 3.03
N LEU A 116 1.77 -8.95 2.34
CA LEU A 116 0.44 -8.34 2.49
C LEU A 116 -0.70 -9.30 2.11
N THR A 117 -0.51 -10.08 1.04
CA THR A 117 -1.51 -11.06 0.60
C THR A 117 -1.64 -12.20 1.62
N THR A 118 -0.52 -12.63 2.21
CA THR A 118 -0.51 -13.64 3.28
C THR A 118 -1.28 -13.14 4.50
N SER A 119 -1.07 -11.89 4.93
CA SER A 119 -1.80 -11.34 6.07
C SER A 119 -3.30 -11.20 5.81
N LEU A 120 -3.68 -10.84 4.57
CA LEU A 120 -5.07 -10.82 4.14
C LEU A 120 -5.72 -12.20 4.25
N TYR A 121 -5.04 -13.29 3.84
CA TYR A 121 -5.57 -14.65 4.02
C TYR A 121 -5.78 -15.01 5.50
N PHE A 122 -4.88 -14.62 6.39
CA PHE A 122 -5.05 -14.84 7.83
C PHE A 122 -6.25 -14.08 8.40
N LEU A 123 -6.45 -12.82 8.01
CA LEU A 123 -7.61 -12.03 8.42
C LEU A 123 -8.92 -12.62 7.89
N ILE A 124 -8.91 -13.12 6.65
CA ILE A 124 -10.07 -13.82 6.07
C ILE A 124 -10.37 -15.09 6.86
N LEU A 125 -9.36 -15.88 7.22
CA LEU A 125 -9.53 -17.08 8.03
C LEU A 125 -10.10 -16.75 9.41
N MET A 126 -9.59 -15.72 10.08
CA MET A 126 -10.12 -15.21 11.35
C MET A 126 -11.58 -14.76 11.22
N TYR A 127 -11.94 -14.08 10.13
CA TYR A 127 -13.29 -13.65 9.86
C TYR A 127 -14.25 -14.84 9.67
N PHE A 128 -13.88 -15.82 8.84
CA PHE A 128 -14.66 -17.04 8.63
C PHE A 128 -14.81 -17.86 9.91
N LEU A 129 -13.73 -17.98 10.69
CA LEU A 129 -13.77 -18.65 12.00
C LEU A 129 -14.74 -17.93 12.94
N GLY A 130 -14.72 -16.59 12.98
CA GLY A 130 -15.66 -15.77 13.71
C GLY A 130 -17.12 -16.01 13.30
N LEU A 131 -17.41 -16.03 12.00
CA LEU A 131 -18.76 -16.33 11.49
C LEU A 131 -19.21 -17.74 11.86
N LEU A 132 -18.33 -18.74 11.71
CA LEU A 132 -18.61 -20.13 12.04
C LEU A 132 -18.96 -20.29 13.52
N ILE A 133 -18.26 -19.59 14.42
CA ILE A 133 -18.53 -19.65 15.85
C ILE A 133 -19.78 -18.84 16.21
N TYR A 134 -19.91 -17.61 15.74
CA TYR A 134 -21.03 -16.73 16.08
C TYR A 134 -22.38 -17.34 15.71
N PHE A 135 -22.52 -17.84 14.48
CA PHE A 135 -23.76 -18.50 14.04
C PHE A 135 -23.84 -19.97 14.46
N GLY A 136 -22.69 -20.61 14.68
CA GLY A 136 -22.61 -22.05 14.89
C GLY A 136 -22.51 -22.51 16.34
N VAL A 137 -22.31 -21.63 17.33
CA VAL A 137 -22.01 -22.02 18.72
C VAL A 137 -23.01 -23.02 19.30
N VAL A 138 -24.31 -22.80 19.10
CA VAL A 138 -25.38 -23.71 19.56
C VAL A 138 -25.29 -25.05 18.81
N THR A 139 -25.10 -25.02 17.49
CA THR A 139 -25.02 -26.22 16.67
C THR A 139 -23.80 -27.07 17.01
N LEU A 140 -22.62 -26.46 17.08
CA LEU A 140 -21.37 -27.10 17.48
C LEU A 140 -21.48 -27.67 18.88
N SER A 141 -21.93 -26.88 19.86
CA SER A 141 -22.09 -27.37 21.23
C SER A 141 -23.04 -28.58 21.30
N SER A 142 -24.19 -28.51 20.62
CA SER A 142 -25.14 -29.62 20.58
C SER A 142 -24.60 -30.87 19.88
N PHE A 143 -23.79 -30.70 18.83
CA PHE A 143 -23.12 -31.79 18.14
C PHE A 143 -22.01 -32.41 19.01
N GLY A 144 -21.27 -31.59 19.75
CA GLY A 144 -20.27 -32.05 20.72
C GLY A 144 -20.90 -32.93 21.79
N ILE A 145 -22.03 -32.51 22.35
CA ILE A 145 -22.80 -33.29 23.33
C ILE A 145 -23.32 -34.61 22.71
N ALA A 146 -23.79 -34.58 21.46
CA ALA A 146 -24.22 -35.79 20.76
C ALA A 146 -23.08 -36.81 20.59
N LEU A 147 -21.87 -36.35 20.25
CA LEU A 147 -20.68 -37.20 20.18
C LEU A 147 -20.27 -37.74 21.57
N MET A 148 -20.43 -36.95 22.63
CA MET A 148 -20.20 -37.42 24.01
C MET A 148 -21.21 -38.47 24.46
N ALA A 149 -22.42 -38.45 23.90
CA ALA A 149 -23.48 -39.41 24.19
C ALA A 149 -23.29 -40.77 23.51
N ILE A 150 -22.32 -40.91 22.58
CA ILE A 150 -22.07 -42.17 21.88
C ILE A 150 -21.58 -43.23 22.90
N PRO A 151 -22.19 -44.44 22.91
CA PRO A 151 -21.81 -45.52 23.82
C PRO A 151 -20.33 -45.89 23.74
N PHE A 152 -19.83 -46.51 24.81
CA PHE A 152 -18.44 -46.99 24.92
C PHE A 152 -17.35 -45.91 24.80
N ARG A 153 -17.73 -44.62 24.88
CA ARG A 153 -16.83 -43.47 24.81
C ARG A 153 -16.06 -43.36 23.50
N ILE A 154 -16.53 -43.96 22.40
CA ILE A 154 -15.82 -44.00 21.11
C ILE A 154 -15.52 -42.58 20.61
N ALA A 155 -16.51 -41.69 20.67
CA ALA A 155 -16.39 -40.31 20.21
C ALA A 155 -16.28 -39.28 21.35
N ARG A 156 -16.11 -39.73 22.61
CA ARG A 156 -16.20 -38.84 23.78
C ARG A 156 -15.15 -37.73 23.77
N ASN A 157 -13.92 -38.05 23.38
CA ASN A 157 -12.84 -37.07 23.30
C ASN A 157 -13.12 -36.01 22.21
N ALA A 158 -13.66 -36.44 21.07
CA ALA A 158 -14.01 -35.52 19.97
C ALA A 158 -15.19 -34.63 20.39
N GLY A 159 -16.20 -35.19 21.05
CA GLY A 159 -17.33 -34.43 21.57
C GLY A 159 -16.95 -33.42 22.65
N SER A 160 -16.11 -33.80 23.62
CA SER A 160 -15.67 -32.88 24.68
C SER A 160 -14.77 -31.76 24.14
N PHE A 161 -13.93 -32.06 23.14
CA PHE A 161 -13.14 -31.07 22.42
C PHE A 161 -14.04 -30.09 21.66
N LEU A 162 -15.00 -30.59 20.89
CA LEU A 162 -15.87 -29.76 20.06
C LEU A 162 -16.79 -28.85 20.90
N LEU A 163 -17.31 -29.36 22.03
CA LEU A 163 -18.04 -28.56 23.00
C LEU A 163 -17.16 -27.46 23.62
N SER A 164 -15.93 -27.81 24.03
CA SER A 164 -14.98 -26.85 24.60
C SER A 164 -14.56 -25.80 23.58
N PHE A 165 -14.36 -26.20 22.33
CA PHE A 165 -13.98 -25.33 21.23
C PHE A 165 -15.06 -24.29 20.98
N ALA A 166 -16.33 -24.72 20.91
CA ALA A 166 -17.46 -23.82 20.73
C ALA A 166 -17.53 -22.77 21.85
N ILE A 167 -17.44 -23.19 23.11
CA ILE A 167 -17.52 -22.27 24.26
C ILE A 167 -16.33 -21.31 24.32
N VAL A 168 -15.11 -21.84 24.25
CA VAL A 168 -13.88 -21.05 24.41
C VAL A 168 -13.72 -20.05 23.27
N PHE A 169 -13.95 -20.46 22.02
CA PHE A 169 -13.86 -19.53 20.89
C PHE A 169 -15.00 -18.51 20.91
N TYR A 170 -16.17 -18.87 21.44
CA TYR A 170 -17.29 -17.94 21.54
C TYR A 170 -17.00 -16.81 22.54
N ILE A 171 -16.39 -17.13 23.68
CA ILE A 171 -15.95 -16.12 24.66
C ILE A 171 -14.73 -15.37 24.15
N GLY A 172 -13.77 -16.11 23.57
CA GLY A 172 -12.42 -15.65 23.30
C GLY A 172 -12.27 -14.82 22.03
N LEU A 173 -12.87 -15.23 20.91
CA LEU A 173 -12.65 -14.56 19.62
C LEU A 173 -12.91 -13.05 19.65
N PRO A 174 -14.00 -12.54 20.27
CA PRO A 174 -14.27 -11.12 20.24
C PRO A 174 -13.32 -10.27 21.11
N LEU A 175 -12.45 -10.90 21.89
CA LEU A 175 -11.38 -10.24 22.63
C LEU A 175 -10.14 -9.96 21.76
N TYR A 176 -10.07 -10.50 20.54
CA TYR A 176 -8.94 -10.33 19.62
C TYR A 176 -8.55 -8.85 19.38
N PRO A 177 -9.48 -7.90 19.16
CA PRO A 177 -9.11 -6.50 18.95
C PRO A 177 -8.29 -5.92 20.12
N GLN A 178 -8.71 -6.19 21.36
CA GLN A 178 -7.99 -5.74 22.55
C GLN A 178 -6.63 -6.41 22.68
N PHE A 179 -6.57 -7.72 22.43
CA PHE A 179 -5.31 -8.47 22.40
C PHE A 179 -4.32 -7.90 21.37
N SER A 180 -4.80 -7.56 20.18
CA SER A 180 -3.98 -7.01 19.10
C SER A 180 -3.40 -5.63 19.44
N ILE A 181 -4.14 -4.81 20.18
CA ILE A 181 -3.69 -3.49 20.64
C ILE A 181 -2.57 -3.63 21.69
N ILE A 182 -2.75 -4.55 22.64
CA ILE A 182 -1.73 -4.81 23.68
C ILE A 182 -0.42 -5.32 23.07
N LEU A 183 -0.49 -6.17 22.05
CA LEU A 183 0.70 -6.71 21.39
C LEU A 183 1.40 -5.66 20.49
N SER A 184 0.64 -4.70 19.94
CA SER A 184 1.16 -3.68 19.02
C SER A 184 1.59 -2.37 19.70
N SER A 185 1.29 -2.19 21.00
CA SER A 185 1.63 -0.98 21.76
C SER A 185 3.12 -0.63 21.89
N PRO A 186 4.12 -1.55 21.81
CA PRO A 186 5.52 -1.16 21.96
C PRO A 186 6.17 -0.60 20.68
N LEU A 187 5.46 -0.50 19.55
CA LEU A 187 6.02 0.10 18.34
C LEU A 187 5.88 1.62 18.35
N PRO A 188 6.97 2.40 18.14
CA PRO A 188 6.83 3.81 17.81
C PRO A 188 6.00 3.90 16.52
N ARG A 189 4.85 4.58 16.58
CA ARG A 189 4.09 4.98 15.39
C ARG A 189 4.92 6.01 14.63
N SER A 190 5.91 5.57 13.87
CA SER A 190 6.53 6.38 12.84
C SER A 190 5.55 6.48 11.69
N SER A 191 4.66 7.49 11.74
CA SER A 191 3.96 7.90 10.53
C SER A 191 5.02 8.22 9.49
N LEU A 192 4.97 7.59 8.32
CA LEU A 192 5.77 8.08 7.20
C LEU A 192 5.25 9.47 6.88
N ASP A 193 6.00 10.46 7.34
CA ASP A 193 5.68 11.86 7.17
C ASP A 193 6.16 12.27 5.78
N LEU A 194 5.48 11.74 4.75
CA LEU A 194 5.69 12.06 3.35
C LEU A 194 4.48 12.86 2.86
N ALA A 195 4.77 13.87 2.04
CA ALA A 195 3.79 14.65 1.31
C ALA A 195 4.02 14.47 -0.20
N LEU A 196 2.93 14.23 -0.93
CA LEU A 196 2.88 14.16 -2.37
C LEU A 196 2.56 15.57 -2.92
N VAL A 197 3.52 16.18 -3.60
CA VAL A 197 3.32 17.43 -4.33
C VAL A 197 3.14 17.10 -5.81
N TYR A 198 2.00 17.48 -6.39
CA TYR A 198 1.72 17.26 -7.80
C TYR A 198 1.16 18.51 -8.44
N GLY A 199 1.35 18.66 -9.76
CA GLY A 199 0.99 19.90 -10.42
C GLY A 199 1.11 19.84 -11.92
N ASN A 200 0.48 20.80 -12.61
CA ASN A 200 0.75 21.00 -14.03
C ASN A 200 1.90 22.00 -14.19
N VAL A 201 2.76 21.74 -15.16
CA VAL A 201 3.86 22.64 -15.52
C VAL A 201 3.54 23.32 -16.83
N ARG A 202 3.53 24.64 -16.80
CA ARG A 202 3.19 25.51 -17.93
C ARG A 202 4.34 26.45 -18.23
N ASN A 203 4.46 26.83 -19.49
CA ASN A 203 5.35 27.93 -19.87
C ASN A 203 4.69 29.28 -19.56
N PHE A 204 5.41 30.38 -19.77
CA PHE A 204 4.88 31.74 -19.56
C PHE A 204 3.70 32.11 -20.49
N LEU A 205 3.44 31.30 -21.54
CA LEU A 205 2.29 31.44 -22.43
C LEU A 205 1.06 30.67 -21.92
N GLY A 206 1.15 30.03 -20.75
CA GLY A 206 0.09 29.19 -20.18
C GLY A 206 -0.10 27.83 -20.87
N ARG A 207 0.78 27.47 -21.82
CA ARG A 207 0.76 26.16 -22.51
C ARG A 207 1.48 25.11 -21.66
N SER A 208 0.94 23.91 -21.59
CA SER A 208 1.55 22.80 -20.85
C SER A 208 2.86 22.37 -21.51
N ILE A 209 3.91 22.17 -20.72
CA ILE A 209 5.20 21.68 -21.19
C ILE A 209 5.18 20.15 -21.07
N ALA A 210 5.26 19.43 -22.19
CA ALA A 210 5.04 17.98 -22.21
C ALA A 210 6.22 17.15 -21.67
N ASP A 211 7.41 17.74 -21.61
CA ASP A 211 8.66 17.06 -21.24
C ASP A 211 9.58 17.98 -20.45
N GLY A 212 10.56 17.40 -19.74
CA GLY A 212 11.54 18.12 -18.93
C GLY A 212 11.53 17.66 -17.48
N TYR A 213 12.22 18.41 -16.63
CA TYR A 213 12.49 17.96 -15.27
C TYR A 213 12.25 19.06 -14.24
N ILE A 214 11.75 18.68 -13.07
CA ILE A 214 11.40 19.61 -11.99
C ILE A 214 12.15 19.24 -10.70
N GLY A 215 12.68 20.24 -10.01
CA GLY A 215 13.30 20.05 -8.71
C GLY A 215 12.86 21.08 -7.70
N ILE A 216 12.91 20.72 -6.42
CA ILE A 216 12.50 21.55 -5.30
C ILE A 216 13.71 21.79 -4.42
N LYS A 217 14.13 23.04 -4.27
CA LYS A 217 15.15 23.44 -3.29
C LYS A 217 14.47 23.86 -2.00
N VAL A 218 14.82 23.23 -0.89
CA VAL A 218 14.32 23.53 0.46
C VAL A 218 15.53 23.83 1.35
N GLY A 219 15.67 25.07 1.82
CA GLY A 219 16.91 25.53 2.46
C GLY A 219 18.12 25.36 1.53
N ASP A 220 19.12 24.59 1.95
CA ASP A 220 20.30 24.24 1.15
C ASP A 220 20.16 22.91 0.39
N GLU A 221 19.10 22.15 0.64
CA GLU A 221 18.87 20.85 0.02
C GLU A 221 18.11 20.99 -1.30
N TYR A 222 18.52 20.21 -2.31
CA TYR A 222 17.86 20.13 -3.61
C TYR A 222 17.26 18.74 -3.81
N VAL A 223 15.93 18.65 -3.78
CA VAL A 223 15.13 17.46 -4.05
C VAL A 223 14.72 17.49 -5.51
N GLY A 224 15.55 16.94 -6.39
CA GLY A 224 15.40 17.12 -7.84
C GLY A 224 16.52 16.44 -8.65
N PRO A 225 16.35 16.26 -9.98
CA PRO A 225 15.22 16.71 -10.81
C PRO A 225 14.32 15.56 -11.36
N ALA A 226 13.02 15.58 -11.05
CA ALA A 226 12.04 14.57 -11.41
C ALA A 226 11.54 14.79 -12.84
N LYS A 227 11.49 13.74 -13.66
CA LYS A 227 10.96 13.83 -15.03
C LYS A 227 9.45 14.12 -14.99
N LEU A 228 8.98 15.00 -15.87
CA LEU A 228 7.56 15.24 -16.07
C LEU A 228 6.85 14.00 -16.64
N GLU A 229 5.63 13.76 -16.18
CA GLU A 229 4.71 12.81 -16.78
C GLU A 229 4.12 13.35 -18.10
N PRO A 230 3.65 12.45 -19.00
CA PRO A 230 2.93 12.85 -20.20
C PRO A 230 1.82 13.85 -19.89
N ARG A 231 1.70 14.89 -20.73
CA ARG A 231 0.82 16.06 -20.52
C ARG A 231 1.32 17.07 -19.48
N GLY A 232 2.61 17.05 -19.14
CA GLY A 232 3.25 18.10 -18.35
C GLY A 232 2.89 18.10 -16.89
N ARG A 233 2.66 16.91 -16.31
CA ARG A 233 2.40 16.78 -14.88
C ARG A 233 3.69 16.52 -14.13
N ALA A 234 3.92 17.30 -13.09
CA ALA A 234 4.96 17.07 -12.11
C ALA A 234 4.41 16.24 -10.95
N VAL A 235 5.17 15.23 -10.52
CA VAL A 235 4.87 14.45 -9.31
C VAL A 235 6.16 14.31 -8.51
N VAL A 236 6.18 14.89 -7.31
CA VAL A 236 7.35 14.89 -6.41
C VAL A 236 6.92 14.44 -5.02
N LEU A 237 7.67 13.50 -4.45
CA LEU A 237 7.52 13.06 -3.07
C LEU A 237 8.54 13.78 -2.20
N ILE A 238 8.07 14.44 -1.14
CA ILE A 238 8.93 15.15 -0.19
C ILE A 238 8.57 14.77 1.26
N PRO A 239 9.51 14.83 2.20
CA PRO A 239 9.19 14.80 3.63
C PRO A 239 8.20 15.90 4.03
N LYS A 240 7.22 15.60 4.91
CA LYS A 240 6.22 16.56 5.40
C LYS A 240 6.87 17.74 6.11
N LYS A 241 8.03 17.56 6.75
CA LYS A 241 8.81 18.68 7.32
C LYS A 241 9.06 19.80 6.30
N TYR A 242 9.30 19.44 5.03
CA TYR A 242 9.56 20.41 3.95
C TYR A 242 8.31 21.15 3.47
N MET A 243 7.10 20.73 3.88
CA MET A 243 5.87 21.45 3.54
C MET A 243 5.78 22.80 4.25
N GLU A 244 6.35 22.92 5.45
CA GLU A 244 6.32 24.14 6.26
C GLU A 244 7.60 24.98 6.15
N GLU A 245 8.53 24.56 5.28
CA GLU A 245 9.78 25.27 5.00
C GLU A 245 9.68 26.08 3.70
N TYR A 246 10.54 27.09 3.57
CA TYR A 246 10.64 27.87 2.35
C TYR A 246 11.27 27.05 1.24
N ALA A 247 10.51 26.88 0.15
CA ALA A 247 10.95 26.13 -1.01
C ALA A 247 11.01 27.02 -2.26
N THR A 248 11.91 26.66 -3.18
CA THR A 248 11.98 27.22 -4.53
C THR A 248 11.92 26.08 -5.53
N VAL A 249 10.98 26.15 -6.45
CA VAL A 249 10.82 25.14 -7.50
C VAL A 249 11.57 25.60 -8.74
N TYR A 250 12.38 24.69 -9.27
CA TYR A 250 13.20 24.87 -10.46
C TYR A 250 12.75 23.92 -11.57
N PHE A 251 12.90 24.38 -12.80
CA PHE A 251 12.67 23.55 -13.98
C PHE A 251 13.98 23.40 -14.75
N ASP A 252 14.48 22.18 -14.86
CA ASP A 252 15.78 21.85 -15.47
C ASP A 252 15.57 21.23 -16.86
N VAL A 253 16.06 21.89 -17.92
CA VAL A 253 16.05 21.37 -19.29
C VAL A 253 17.25 21.84 -20.11
N ALA A 254 17.83 20.96 -20.94
CA ALA A 254 18.89 21.27 -21.90
C ALA A 254 20.06 22.08 -21.29
N GLY A 255 20.52 21.68 -20.09
CA GLY A 255 21.63 22.35 -19.38
C GLY A 255 21.27 23.65 -18.66
N HIS A 256 20.00 24.05 -18.68
CA HIS A 256 19.51 25.28 -18.04
C HIS A 256 18.58 24.98 -16.87
N ARG A 257 18.69 25.83 -15.85
CA ARG A 257 17.80 25.84 -14.69
C ARG A 257 16.94 27.10 -14.73
N PHE A 258 15.66 26.92 -15.01
CA PHE A 258 14.67 27.99 -15.06
C PHE A 258 14.02 28.21 -13.70
N TYR A 259 13.82 29.47 -13.37
CA TYR A 259 13.01 29.87 -12.23
C TYR A 259 11.53 29.72 -12.56
N THR A 260 10.76 29.30 -11.56
CA THR A 260 9.31 29.21 -11.67
C THR A 260 8.62 30.38 -10.94
N ASN A 261 7.29 30.42 -10.99
CA ASN A 261 6.47 31.28 -10.12
C ASN A 261 6.61 30.95 -8.63
N ILE A 262 7.08 29.75 -8.27
CA ILE A 262 7.27 29.32 -6.88
C ILE A 262 8.73 29.55 -6.48
N SER A 263 9.00 30.74 -5.93
CA SER A 263 10.33 31.12 -5.44
C SER A 263 10.28 31.60 -4.00
N ASN A 264 10.97 30.91 -3.11
CA ASN A 264 11.05 31.22 -1.68
C ASN A 264 9.66 31.35 -1.03
N VAL A 265 8.84 30.30 -1.18
CA VAL A 265 7.47 30.24 -0.63
C VAL A 265 7.29 28.96 0.18
N ILE A 266 6.46 29.03 1.22
CA ILE A 266 6.07 27.85 2.00
C ILE A 266 5.11 26.99 1.17
N LEU A 267 5.48 25.74 0.89
CA LEU A 267 4.71 24.84 0.02
C LEU A 267 3.27 24.60 0.51
N SER A 268 3.08 24.53 1.84
CA SER A 268 1.76 24.35 2.45
C SER A 268 0.78 25.50 2.13
N SER A 269 1.29 26.71 1.87
CA SER A 269 0.50 27.92 1.64
C SER A 269 -0.01 28.08 0.21
N ILE A 270 0.69 27.52 -0.77
CA ILE A 270 0.37 27.61 -2.21
C ILE A 270 -0.46 26.41 -2.70
N CYS A 271 -0.91 25.58 -1.77
CA CYS A 271 -1.63 24.36 -2.05
C CYS A 271 -3.06 24.65 -2.54
N LEU A 272 -3.34 24.42 -3.82
CA LEU A 272 -4.63 24.72 -4.45
C LEU A 272 -5.77 23.83 -3.93
N LYS A 273 -5.47 22.56 -3.67
CA LYS A 273 -6.42 21.59 -3.07
C LYS A 273 -5.70 20.70 -2.07
N ARG A 274 -6.26 20.64 -0.86
CA ARG A 274 -5.92 19.64 0.15
C ARG A 274 -7.01 18.57 0.15
N PHE A 275 -6.76 17.45 -0.52
CA PHE A 275 -7.66 16.29 -0.45
C PHE A 275 -7.44 15.50 0.86
N HIS A 276 -6.20 15.48 1.36
CA HIS A 276 -5.77 14.92 2.65
C HIS A 276 -4.52 15.67 3.15
N GLU A 277 -4.13 15.53 4.43
CA GLU A 277 -2.95 16.18 5.03
C GLU A 277 -1.61 15.91 4.31
N HIS A 278 -1.60 14.96 3.37
CA HIS A 278 -0.40 14.45 2.68
C HIS A 278 -0.39 14.71 1.18
N ILE A 279 -1.39 15.40 0.61
CA ILE A 279 -1.49 15.60 -0.85
C ILE A 279 -1.65 17.09 -1.14
N CYS A 280 -0.76 17.63 -1.98
CA CYS A 280 -0.77 19.02 -2.36
C CYS A 280 -0.71 19.25 -3.87
N GLU A 281 -1.68 19.99 -4.39
CA GLU A 281 -1.75 20.42 -5.79
C GLU A 281 -1.13 21.82 -5.95
N VAL A 282 -0.17 21.98 -6.87
CA VAL A 282 0.49 23.27 -7.21
C VAL A 282 0.45 23.54 -8.71
N ASP A 283 0.34 24.79 -9.14
CA ASP A 283 0.45 25.18 -10.56
C ASP A 283 1.80 25.86 -10.78
N VAL A 284 2.63 25.26 -11.64
CA VAL A 284 4.03 25.68 -11.84
C VAL A 284 4.14 26.37 -13.19
N GLU A 285 4.54 27.64 -13.17
CA GLU A 285 4.79 28.44 -14.36
C GLU A 285 6.29 28.68 -14.53
N VAL A 286 6.86 28.24 -15.65
CA VAL A 286 8.28 28.38 -15.98
C VAL A 286 8.51 29.70 -16.70
N LYS A 287 9.32 30.58 -16.12
CA LYS A 287 9.61 31.90 -16.67
C LYS A 287 10.64 31.82 -17.79
N GLY A 288 10.39 32.51 -18.90
CA GLY A 288 11.33 32.68 -20.02
C GLY A 288 11.45 31.51 -21.00
N LEU A 289 10.96 30.32 -20.66
CA LEU A 289 10.96 29.17 -21.57
C LEU A 289 9.78 29.25 -22.55
N LEU A 290 10.05 29.27 -23.86
CA LEU A 290 9.02 29.28 -24.91
C LEU A 290 8.54 27.86 -25.19
N HIS A 291 9.49 26.95 -25.45
CA HIS A 291 9.21 25.57 -25.83
C HIS A 291 10.37 24.66 -25.44
N TYR A 292 10.05 23.41 -25.08
CA TYR A 292 11.03 22.35 -24.91
C TYR A 292 10.48 21.05 -25.50
N SER A 293 11.31 20.38 -26.29
CA SER A 293 11.03 19.06 -26.84
C SER A 293 12.32 18.27 -26.95
N SER A 294 12.44 17.18 -26.17
CA SER A 294 13.48 16.15 -26.27
C SER A 294 14.87 16.67 -26.64
N GLY A 295 15.46 17.45 -25.73
CA GLY A 295 16.84 17.96 -25.86
C GLY A 295 17.00 19.30 -26.59
N LEU A 296 15.91 19.88 -27.13
CA LEU A 296 15.90 21.23 -27.69
C LEU A 296 15.04 22.16 -26.83
N ALA A 297 15.66 23.18 -26.25
CA ALA A 297 14.98 24.22 -25.49
C ALA A 297 15.11 25.57 -26.20
N ILE A 298 14.00 26.31 -26.27
CA ILE A 298 13.96 27.66 -26.80
C ILE A 298 13.49 28.57 -25.67
N HIS A 299 14.30 29.57 -25.33
CA HIS A 299 13.97 30.54 -24.29
C HIS A 299 14.33 31.95 -24.74
N ILE A 300 13.66 32.94 -24.18
CA ILE A 300 13.78 34.34 -24.58
C ILE A 300 13.89 35.24 -23.35
N HIS A 301 14.78 36.21 -23.41
CA HIS A 301 14.93 37.21 -22.36
C HIS A 301 15.39 38.56 -22.94
N PRO A 302 14.76 39.70 -22.57
CA PRO A 302 13.52 39.86 -21.80
C PRO A 302 12.30 39.15 -22.44
N PRO A 303 11.20 38.90 -21.68
CA PRO A 303 10.01 38.27 -22.24
C PRO A 303 9.35 39.16 -23.31
N PRO A 304 8.91 38.60 -24.45
CA PRO A 304 8.26 39.35 -25.53
C PRO A 304 6.87 39.84 -25.09
N VAL A 305 6.40 40.90 -25.73
CA VAL A 305 5.04 41.44 -25.54
C VAL A 305 3.99 40.39 -25.88
N LYS A 306 4.22 39.66 -26.98
CA LYS A 306 3.32 38.61 -27.45
C LYS A 306 4.08 37.57 -28.27
N VAL A 307 3.70 36.30 -28.10
CA VAL A 307 4.09 35.21 -28.99
C VAL A 307 2.82 34.68 -29.64
N GLU A 308 2.72 34.84 -30.95
CA GLU A 308 1.49 34.46 -31.67
C GLU A 308 1.45 32.96 -31.94
N ASP A 309 2.57 32.41 -32.43
CA ASP A 309 2.66 30.99 -32.71
C ASP A 309 4.09 30.45 -32.56
N ILE A 310 4.15 29.18 -32.16
CA ILE A 310 5.36 28.36 -32.12
C ILE A 310 4.97 27.03 -32.74
N ASN A 311 5.44 26.77 -33.96
CA ASN A 311 5.21 25.51 -34.65
C ASN A 311 6.54 24.77 -34.83
N MET A 312 6.63 23.58 -34.25
CA MET A 312 7.81 22.74 -34.31
C MET A 312 7.50 21.48 -35.12
N ASN A 313 8.13 21.40 -36.28
CA ASN A 313 8.09 20.22 -37.15
C ASN A 313 9.41 19.45 -37.03
N SER A 314 9.53 18.30 -37.69
CA SER A 314 10.73 17.45 -37.64
C SER A 314 12.02 18.09 -38.20
N SER A 315 11.93 19.21 -38.91
CA SER A 315 13.06 19.84 -39.62
C SER A 315 13.20 21.34 -39.39
N HIS A 316 12.17 21.99 -38.86
CA HIS A 316 12.19 23.44 -38.65
C HIS A 316 11.30 23.84 -37.48
N ILE A 317 11.67 24.94 -36.83
CA ILE A 317 10.84 25.66 -35.87
C ILE A 317 10.50 27.03 -36.42
N LEU A 318 9.21 27.35 -36.45
CA LEU A 318 8.71 28.68 -36.77
C LEU A 318 8.24 29.36 -35.48
N ILE A 319 8.77 30.55 -35.21
CA ILE A 319 8.40 31.38 -34.06
C ILE A 319 7.95 32.74 -34.57
N THR A 320 6.75 33.16 -34.17
CA THR A 320 6.22 34.49 -34.48
C THR A 320 6.07 35.28 -33.19
N LEU A 321 6.81 36.38 -33.06
CA LEU A 321 6.92 37.12 -31.81
C LEU A 321 6.94 38.64 -32.03
N GLN A 322 6.41 39.36 -31.05
CA GLN A 322 6.39 40.82 -30.99
C GLN A 322 7.13 41.29 -29.75
N THR A 323 8.11 42.17 -29.95
CA THR A 323 9.01 42.70 -28.93
C THR A 323 8.95 44.22 -28.91
N ASP A 324 8.96 44.81 -27.74
CA ASP A 324 9.04 46.27 -27.51
C ASP A 324 10.49 46.73 -27.29
N VAL A 325 11.34 45.85 -26.79
CA VAL A 325 12.78 46.05 -26.58
C VAL A 325 13.59 45.04 -27.39
N GLU A 326 14.89 45.28 -27.52
CA GLU A 326 15.81 44.27 -28.04
C GLU A 326 15.82 43.07 -27.08
N THR A 327 15.53 41.88 -27.61
CA THR A 327 15.45 40.63 -26.84
C THR A 327 16.45 39.62 -27.36
N MET A 328 16.99 38.79 -26.47
CA MET A 328 17.87 37.70 -26.83
C MET A 328 17.08 36.40 -26.87
N LEU A 329 17.06 35.75 -28.04
CA LEU A 329 16.58 34.38 -28.17
C LEU A 329 17.73 33.42 -27.97
N TYR A 330 17.51 32.46 -27.08
CA TYR A 330 18.44 31.40 -26.77
C TYR A 330 17.90 30.06 -27.28
N ILE A 331 18.70 29.40 -28.10
CA ILE A 331 18.41 28.07 -28.63
C ILE A 331 19.43 27.12 -27.99
N SER A 332 18.98 26.31 -27.06
CA SER A 332 19.82 25.33 -26.37
C SER A 332 19.53 23.95 -26.91
N ALA A 333 20.52 23.37 -27.58
CA ALA A 333 20.39 22.12 -28.31
C ALA A 333 21.46 21.12 -27.85
N VAL A 334 21.04 19.90 -27.55
CA VAL A 334 21.98 18.77 -27.38
C VAL A 334 22.71 18.47 -28.68
N ASN A 335 23.91 17.91 -28.62
CA ASN A 335 24.78 17.64 -29.78
C ASN A 335 24.12 16.78 -30.89
N GLY A 336 23.06 16.04 -30.54
CA GLY A 336 22.25 15.28 -31.49
C GLY A 336 21.49 16.16 -32.48
N TYR A 337 21.26 17.44 -32.16
CA TYR A 337 20.73 18.43 -33.08
C TYR A 337 21.86 19.23 -33.72
N SER A 338 21.83 19.31 -35.06
CA SER A 338 22.67 20.23 -35.81
C SER A 338 21.79 21.33 -36.40
N ILE A 339 21.96 22.56 -35.92
CA ILE A 339 21.29 23.74 -36.49
C ILE A 339 21.97 24.07 -37.80
N THR A 340 21.22 24.05 -38.91
CA THR A 340 21.78 24.25 -40.25
C THR A 340 21.66 25.69 -40.71
N ARG A 341 20.51 26.32 -40.47
CA ARG A 341 20.22 27.70 -40.89
C ARG A 341 19.28 28.37 -39.92
N VAL A 342 19.46 29.67 -39.75
CA VAL A 342 18.51 30.51 -39.01
C VAL A 342 18.14 31.71 -39.87
N TYR A 343 16.84 31.95 -39.97
CA TYR A 343 16.25 33.06 -40.70
C TYR A 343 15.54 34.00 -39.73
N LEU A 344 15.76 35.31 -39.90
CA LEU A 344 15.02 36.37 -39.24
C LEU A 344 14.34 37.21 -40.32
N ASP A 345 13.02 37.28 -40.32
CA ASP A 345 12.21 38.04 -41.29
C ASP A 345 12.60 37.74 -42.75
N SER A 346 12.73 36.45 -43.08
CA SER A 346 13.19 35.92 -44.37
C SER A 346 14.66 36.18 -44.74
N THR A 347 15.42 36.91 -43.90
CA THR A 347 16.87 37.09 -44.09
C THR A 347 17.65 35.96 -43.40
N SER A 348 18.55 35.32 -44.14
CA SER A 348 19.43 34.28 -43.57
C SER A 348 20.55 34.93 -42.76
N LEU A 349 20.70 34.52 -41.50
CA LEU A 349 21.74 35.01 -40.59
C LEU A 349 23.13 34.38 -40.86
N GLY A 350 23.25 33.53 -41.89
CA GLY A 350 24.50 32.88 -42.26
C GLY A 350 24.80 31.65 -41.40
N ASN A 351 26.08 31.40 -41.11
CA ASN A 351 26.52 30.21 -40.35
C ASN A 351 26.05 30.30 -38.88
N PRO A 352 25.22 29.36 -38.38
CA PRO A 352 24.73 29.33 -37.00
C PRO A 352 25.83 29.33 -35.94
N ASP A 353 27.00 28.75 -36.24
CA ASP A 353 28.13 28.68 -35.29
C ASP A 353 28.64 30.06 -34.84
N LYS A 354 28.41 31.12 -35.64
CA LYS A 354 28.74 32.50 -35.24
C LYS A 354 27.95 32.95 -34.02
N TYR A 355 26.77 32.38 -33.80
CA TYR A 355 25.87 32.72 -32.70
C TYR A 355 26.01 31.76 -31.52
N LYS A 356 26.95 30.81 -31.56
CA LYS A 356 27.21 29.89 -30.44
C LYS A 356 27.78 30.67 -29.26
N ALA A 357 27.05 30.68 -28.15
CA ALA A 357 27.43 31.43 -26.96
C ALA A 357 28.32 30.60 -26.02
N TYR A 358 27.91 29.35 -25.72
CA TYR A 358 28.67 28.46 -24.85
C TYR A 358 28.22 27.00 -25.01
N GLU A 359 29.07 26.09 -24.57
CA GLU A 359 28.77 24.66 -24.45
C GLU A 359 28.42 24.32 -23.00
N TRP A 360 27.60 23.30 -22.82
CA TRP A 360 27.14 22.86 -21.50
C TRP A 360 27.07 21.34 -21.43
N THR A 361 27.12 20.83 -20.20
CA THR A 361 26.93 19.41 -19.89
C THR A 361 25.80 19.28 -18.89
N TRP A 362 24.84 18.41 -19.19
CA TRP A 362 23.62 18.19 -18.43
C TRP A 362 23.45 16.69 -18.15
N TYR A 363 23.83 16.26 -16.95
CA TYR A 363 23.72 14.86 -16.49
C TYR A 363 24.16 13.83 -17.55
N ASN A 364 25.38 14.02 -18.10
CA ASN A 364 26.02 13.22 -19.16
C ASN A 364 25.61 13.51 -20.61
N VAL A 365 24.70 14.46 -20.84
CA VAL A 365 24.38 14.95 -22.20
C VAL A 365 25.12 16.25 -22.46
N GLN A 366 25.79 16.35 -23.60
CA GLN A 366 26.47 17.57 -24.01
C GLN A 366 25.64 18.33 -25.04
N GLY A 367 25.73 19.66 -24.99
CA GLY A 367 25.03 20.52 -25.93
C GLY A 367 25.64 21.91 -26.00
N ALA A 368 25.04 22.75 -26.83
CA ALA A 368 25.43 24.13 -27.02
C ALA A 368 24.21 25.06 -26.95
N THR A 369 24.43 26.28 -26.48
CA THR A 369 23.44 27.36 -26.56
C THR A 369 23.87 28.37 -27.61
N TYR A 370 22.94 28.75 -28.47
CA TYR A 370 23.09 29.79 -29.47
C TYR A 370 22.25 31.00 -29.07
N THR A 371 22.82 32.20 -29.16
CA THR A 371 22.15 33.44 -28.77
C THR A 371 21.97 34.34 -29.97
N ILE A 372 20.73 34.71 -30.26
CA ILE A 372 20.36 35.52 -31.43
C ILE A 372 19.67 36.79 -30.93
N PRO A 373 20.23 37.98 -31.20
CA PRO A 373 19.57 39.23 -30.88
C PRO A 373 18.40 39.47 -31.83
N ILE A 374 17.24 39.79 -31.26
CA ILE A 374 16.04 40.17 -31.98
C ILE A 374 15.75 41.65 -31.68
N PRO A 375 15.69 42.52 -32.70
CA PRO A 375 15.33 43.92 -32.52
C PRO A 375 13.92 44.10 -31.91
N SER A 376 13.59 45.33 -31.53
CA SER A 376 12.21 45.69 -31.22
C SER A 376 11.37 45.67 -32.49
N GLY A 377 10.25 44.97 -32.48
CA GLY A 377 9.34 44.90 -33.62
C GLY A 377 8.54 43.60 -33.67
N TYR A 378 7.90 43.40 -34.82
CA TYR A 378 7.26 42.13 -35.15
C TYR A 378 8.23 41.31 -35.99
N HIS A 379 8.53 40.10 -35.54
CA HIS A 379 9.56 39.26 -36.15
C HIS A 379 9.08 37.82 -36.35
N ILE A 380 9.46 37.23 -37.48
CA ILE A 380 9.27 35.81 -37.79
C ILE A 380 10.63 35.14 -37.85
N MET A 381 10.85 34.18 -36.95
CA MET A 381 12.06 33.39 -36.91
C MET A 381 11.80 31.97 -37.43
N CYS A 382 12.68 31.49 -38.32
CA CYS A 382 12.70 30.11 -38.76
C CYS A 382 14.06 29.48 -38.45
N ILE A 383 14.08 28.39 -37.68
CA ILE A 383 15.28 27.65 -37.32
C ILE A 383 15.22 26.30 -38.02
N GLU A 384 16.10 26.05 -38.97
CA GLU A 384 16.24 24.74 -39.61
C GLU A 384 17.26 23.89 -38.84
N TYR A 385 16.91 22.64 -38.57
CA TYR A 385 17.79 21.71 -37.87
C TYR A 385 17.66 20.29 -38.41
N PHE A 386 18.70 19.50 -38.16
CA PHE A 386 18.73 18.08 -38.44
C PHE A 386 18.99 17.28 -37.17
N LEU A 387 18.18 16.25 -36.93
CA LEU A 387 18.33 15.33 -35.80
C LEU A 387 19.17 14.12 -36.22
N LYS A 388 20.33 13.95 -35.59
CA LYS A 388 21.15 12.74 -35.72
C LYS A 388 20.54 11.64 -34.86
N SER A 389 20.04 10.58 -35.51
CA SER A 389 19.28 9.50 -34.85
C SER A 389 20.06 8.67 -33.82
N SER A 390 21.38 8.82 -33.71
CA SER A 390 22.25 7.96 -32.90
C SER A 390 22.64 8.54 -31.54
N GLU A 391 22.22 9.76 -31.20
CA GLU A 391 22.66 10.44 -29.98
C GLU A 391 21.56 10.50 -28.90
N ASN A 392 21.97 10.37 -27.64
CA ASN A 392 21.07 10.50 -26.50
C ASN A 392 20.61 11.95 -26.37
N LEU A 393 19.32 12.20 -26.54
CA LEU A 393 18.74 13.55 -26.49
C LEU A 393 18.38 14.00 -25.08
N GLU A 394 18.25 13.04 -24.17
CA GLU A 394 17.88 13.24 -22.78
C GLU A 394 18.84 12.49 -21.86
N PRO A 395 19.04 13.01 -20.64
CA PRO A 395 19.94 12.37 -19.71
C PRO A 395 19.37 11.04 -19.19
N SER A 396 20.28 10.14 -18.83
CA SER A 396 19.92 8.78 -18.44
C SER A 396 19.07 8.81 -17.15
N THR A 397 18.06 7.95 -17.08
CA THR A 397 17.20 7.84 -15.89
C THR A 397 17.96 7.34 -14.66
N GLU A 398 19.12 6.70 -14.84
CA GLU A 398 20.00 6.26 -13.75
C GLU A 398 20.68 7.44 -13.06
N ASP A 399 21.02 8.50 -13.81
CA ASP A 399 21.65 9.71 -13.28
C ASP A 399 20.66 10.66 -12.59
N LEU A 400 19.38 10.63 -12.99
CA LEU A 400 18.45 11.68 -12.60
C LEU A 400 17.67 11.47 -11.31
N TYR A 401 17.29 10.27 -10.87
CA TYR A 401 16.37 10.21 -9.71
C TYR A 401 16.42 9.05 -8.71
N PRO A 402 16.86 7.81 -9.00
CA PRO A 402 16.81 6.80 -7.94
C PRO A 402 17.87 7.06 -6.85
N GLY A 403 19.01 7.64 -7.20
CA GLY A 403 20.18 7.67 -6.35
C GLY A 403 20.05 8.52 -5.07
N LYS A 404 19.52 9.73 -5.13
CA LYS A 404 19.62 10.68 -4.00
C LYS A 404 18.43 10.69 -3.04
N ILE A 405 17.20 10.43 -3.49
CA ILE A 405 16.07 10.25 -2.56
C ILE A 405 16.16 8.89 -1.83
N LEU A 406 16.78 7.88 -2.45
CA LEU A 406 17.06 6.60 -1.78
C LEU A 406 18.34 6.63 -0.91
N GLN A 407 19.26 7.58 -1.12
CA GLN A 407 20.47 7.73 -0.30
C GLN A 407 20.39 8.82 0.77
N GLN A 408 19.51 9.82 0.63
CA GLN A 408 19.28 10.83 1.66
C GLN A 408 17.89 10.66 2.26
N ASP A 409 17.87 9.95 3.40
CA ASP A 409 16.92 10.08 4.50
C ASP A 409 15.42 9.93 4.21
N ILE A 410 15.01 9.29 3.11
CA ILE A 410 13.74 8.53 3.10
C ILE A 410 14.11 7.06 3.21
N PRO A 411 14.05 6.48 4.41
CA PRO A 411 14.43 5.10 4.63
C PRO A 411 13.34 4.21 4.03
N MET A 412 13.46 3.89 2.74
CA MET A 412 12.67 2.84 2.07
C MET A 412 12.82 1.52 2.84
N ASN A 413 13.98 1.31 3.48
CA ASN A 413 14.21 0.23 4.42
C ASN A 413 13.27 0.34 5.64
N GLN A 414 13.12 1.51 6.28
CA GLN A 414 12.14 1.66 7.37
C GLN A 414 10.69 1.54 6.89
N PHE A 415 10.33 1.97 5.67
CA PHE A 415 8.98 1.73 5.12
C PHE A 415 8.70 0.24 4.99
N VAL A 416 9.61 -0.49 4.36
CA VAL A 416 9.51 -1.94 4.14
C VAL A 416 9.61 -2.68 5.47
N ASP A 417 10.49 -2.29 6.38
CA ASP A 417 10.66 -2.87 7.71
C ASP A 417 9.44 -2.57 8.59
N TYR A 418 8.80 -1.41 8.46
CA TYR A 418 7.57 -1.05 9.17
C TYR A 418 6.37 -1.83 8.64
N LEU A 419 6.22 -1.91 7.31
CA LEU A 419 5.18 -2.73 6.68
C LEU A 419 5.37 -4.20 7.04
N ALA A 420 6.61 -4.70 6.96
CA ALA A 420 6.96 -6.05 7.35
C ALA A 420 6.71 -6.29 8.84
N ALA A 421 7.08 -5.36 9.72
CA ALA A 421 6.85 -5.48 11.16
C ALA A 421 5.35 -5.46 11.50
N THR A 422 4.58 -4.57 10.88
CA THR A 422 3.13 -4.48 11.09
C THR A 422 2.43 -5.75 10.62
N VAL A 423 2.78 -6.23 9.42
CA VAL A 423 2.22 -7.47 8.88
C VAL A 423 2.67 -8.68 9.70
N TYR A 424 3.94 -8.73 10.10
CA TYR A 424 4.47 -9.79 10.94
C TYR A 424 3.76 -9.83 12.29
N LEU A 425 3.49 -8.69 12.92
CA LEU A 425 2.73 -8.61 14.16
C LEU A 425 1.26 -8.99 13.97
N GLU A 426 0.63 -8.68 12.85
CA GLU A 426 -0.74 -9.11 12.56
C GLU A 426 -0.85 -10.63 12.38
N ILE A 427 0.07 -11.23 11.62
CA ILE A 427 0.14 -12.68 11.43
C ILE A 427 0.46 -13.35 12.77
N THR A 428 1.48 -12.87 13.48
CA THR A 428 1.94 -13.43 14.74
C THR A 428 0.90 -13.27 15.84
N SER A 429 0.24 -12.11 15.94
CA SER A 429 -0.84 -11.89 16.92
C SER A 429 -2.00 -12.86 16.70
N SER A 430 -2.43 -13.04 15.45
CA SER A 430 -3.51 -13.97 15.12
C SER A 430 -3.14 -15.41 15.48
N ILE A 431 -1.92 -15.84 15.16
CA ILE A 431 -1.43 -17.20 15.46
C ILE A 431 -1.31 -17.41 16.97
N ILE A 432 -0.70 -16.48 17.71
CA ILE A 432 -0.55 -16.57 19.17
C ILE A 432 -1.94 -16.64 19.81
N PHE A 433 -2.86 -15.79 19.36
CA PHE A 433 -4.20 -15.72 19.91
C PHE A 433 -4.98 -17.02 19.69
N ILE A 434 -5.01 -17.53 18.45
CA ILE A 434 -5.64 -18.82 18.15
C ILE A 434 -4.99 -19.95 18.95
N SER A 435 -3.65 -19.96 19.06
CA SER A 435 -2.92 -20.98 19.81
C SER A 435 -3.29 -20.96 21.30
N LEU A 436 -3.47 -19.78 21.87
CA LEU A 436 -3.92 -19.59 23.24
C LEU A 436 -5.35 -20.11 23.42
N LEU A 437 -6.27 -19.79 22.51
CA LEU A 437 -7.64 -20.32 22.52
C LEU A 437 -7.68 -21.85 22.36
N LEU A 438 -6.85 -22.42 21.49
CA LEU A 438 -6.72 -23.87 21.34
C LEU A 438 -6.16 -24.55 22.60
N SER A 439 -5.19 -23.92 23.27
CA SER A 439 -4.65 -24.41 24.53
C SER A 439 -5.71 -24.44 25.64
N ILE A 440 -6.49 -23.35 25.77
CA ILE A 440 -7.62 -23.28 26.71
C ILE A 440 -8.69 -24.31 26.35
N THR A 441 -9.04 -24.41 25.07
CA THR A 441 -9.98 -25.43 24.55
C THR A 441 -9.55 -26.83 24.96
N TYR A 442 -8.27 -27.15 24.78
CA TYR A 442 -7.74 -28.45 25.15
C TYR A 442 -7.76 -28.67 26.67
N GLY A 443 -7.45 -27.65 27.47
CA GLY A 443 -7.59 -27.66 28.92
C GLY A 443 -9.02 -27.96 29.37
N LEU A 444 -10.00 -27.24 28.83
CA LEU A 444 -11.43 -27.43 29.14
C LEU A 444 -11.93 -28.81 28.67
N SER A 445 -11.49 -29.27 27.49
CA SER A 445 -11.90 -30.57 26.95
C SER A 445 -11.49 -31.74 27.85
N ARG A 446 -10.35 -31.61 28.55
CA ARG A 446 -9.88 -32.58 29.54
C ARG A 446 -10.75 -32.58 30.80
N LEU A 447 -11.18 -31.41 31.27
CA LEU A 447 -12.11 -31.30 32.40
C LEU A 447 -13.48 -31.91 32.07
N LEU A 448 -13.95 -31.76 30.83
CA LEU A 448 -15.23 -32.33 30.37
C LEU A 448 -15.15 -33.85 30.05
N GLY A 449 -14.04 -34.51 30.38
CA GLY A 449 -13.89 -35.96 30.25
C GLY A 449 -13.11 -36.44 29.03
N GLY A 450 -12.38 -35.57 28.34
CA GLY A 450 -11.39 -35.94 27.33
C GLY A 450 -10.17 -36.60 27.98
N THR A 451 -9.90 -37.87 27.65
CA THR A 451 -8.79 -38.63 28.25
C THR A 451 -7.47 -38.48 27.49
N ARG A 452 -6.33 -38.58 28.19
CA ARG A 452 -4.96 -38.48 27.64
C ARG A 452 -4.55 -39.61 26.67
N ARG A 453 -5.38 -40.63 26.46
CA ARG A 453 -5.02 -41.83 25.68
C ARG A 453 -5.83 -41.91 24.39
N LEU A 454 -5.28 -41.37 23.31
CA LEU A 454 -5.31 -42.11 22.04
C LEU A 454 -4.51 -43.39 22.29
N ARG A 455 -5.17 -44.46 22.74
CA ARG A 455 -4.63 -45.80 22.47
C ARG A 455 -4.81 -45.98 20.97
N LEU A 456 -3.77 -45.66 20.22
CA LEU A 456 -3.51 -46.39 18.99
C LEU A 456 -3.53 -47.86 19.41
N ILE A 457 -4.53 -48.57 18.93
CA ILE A 457 -4.63 -50.01 19.07
C ILE A 457 -3.35 -50.56 18.42
N PRO A 458 -2.52 -51.35 19.13
CA PRO A 458 -1.42 -52.06 18.48
C PRO A 458 -1.92 -53.05 17.44
#